data_AF-A0AA45WIK4-F1
#
_entry.id   AF-A0AA45WIK4-F1
#
_cell.length_a   1.000
_cell.length_b   1.000
_cell.length_c   1.000
_cell.angle_alpha   90.00
_cell.angle_beta   90.00
_cell.angle_gamma   90.00
#
_symmetry.space_group_name_H-M   'P 1'
#
loop_
_entity.id
_entity.type
_entity.pdbx_description
1 polymer ?
#
loop_
_entity_poly.entity_id
_entity_poly.type
_entity_poly.pdbx_seq_one_letter_code
_entity_poly.pdbx_strand_id
1 'polypeptide(L)'
;MRDSGTMHNSKGLEFRVVFIAEANEDNLPNAWVLRQKREDPDEEAAYLNEQRSLLYVAMTRAREQVYITSYGPLTSFLMRGESQGDGRK
;
A
#
# COMPACT_ATOMS: atom_id res chain seq x y z
N MET A 1 -2.70 20.98 -18.79
CA MET A 1 -2.93 21.34 -17.38
C MET A 1 -2.38 20.18 -16.56
N ARG A 2 -1.28 20.41 -15.82
CA ARG A 2 -0.50 19.39 -15.12
C ARG A 2 -0.64 19.66 -13.62
N ASP A 3 -1.47 18.88 -12.94
CA ASP A 3 -1.59 18.94 -11.48
C ASP A 3 -0.92 17.70 -10.88
N SER A 4 0.35 17.83 -10.54
CA SER A 4 1.07 16.86 -9.71
C SER A 4 1.01 17.33 -8.26
N GLY A 5 -0.02 16.89 -7.53
CA GLY A 5 -0.17 17.13 -6.09
C GLY A 5 0.31 15.95 -5.26
N THR A 6 1.26 16.16 -4.35
CA THR A 6 1.65 15.17 -3.35
C THR A 6 0.50 14.92 -2.36
N MET A 7 0.46 13.72 -1.75
CA MET A 7 -0.65 13.16 -0.93
C MET A 7 -1.37 14.11 0.04
N HIS A 8 -0.71 15.19 0.48
CA HIS A 8 -1.21 16.17 1.43
C HIS A 8 -2.30 17.13 0.90
N ASN A 9 -2.52 17.25 -0.42
CA ASN A 9 -3.47 18.23 -0.99
C ASN A 9 -4.76 17.62 -1.61
N SER A 10 -5.17 16.43 -1.16
CA SER A 10 -6.20 15.61 -1.85
C SER A 10 -7.63 15.70 -1.26
N LYS A 11 -7.98 16.72 -0.46
CA LYS A 11 -9.37 16.88 0.03
C LYS A 11 -10.29 17.36 -1.09
N GLY A 12 -11.11 16.45 -1.64
CA GLY A 12 -12.20 16.75 -2.58
C GLY A 12 -11.94 16.39 -4.05
N LEU A 13 -10.77 15.84 -4.38
CA LEU A 13 -10.44 15.39 -5.73
C LEU A 13 -10.54 13.86 -5.80
N GLU A 14 -11.68 13.38 -6.26
CA GLU A 14 -11.83 11.99 -6.70
C GLU A 14 -11.32 11.90 -8.15
N PHE A 15 -10.32 11.07 -8.38
CA PHE A 15 -9.69 10.93 -9.69
C PHE A 15 -10.39 9.81 -10.47
N ARG A 16 -10.60 10.01 -11.78
CA ARG A 16 -11.13 8.94 -12.64
C ARG A 16 -10.23 7.71 -12.59
N VAL A 17 -8.92 7.95 -12.66
CA VAL A 17 -7.89 6.92 -12.63
C VAL A 17 -6.81 7.30 -11.62
N VAL A 18 -6.38 6.35 -10.79
CA VAL A 18 -5.24 6.50 -9.87
C VAL A 18 -4.12 5.55 -10.29
N PHE A 19 -2.88 6.05 -10.23
CA PHE A 19 -1.67 5.25 -10.44
C PHE A 19 -0.93 5.12 -9.11
N ILE A 20 -0.75 3.90 -8.64
CA ILE A 20 0.09 3.55 -7.49
C ILE A 20 1.39 3.00 -8.06
N ALA A 21 2.40 3.87 -8.11
CA ALA A 21 3.72 3.51 -8.62
C ALA A 21 4.58 2.87 -7.53
N GLU A 22 5.51 2.02 -7.96
CA GLU A 22 6.53 1.41 -7.10
C GLU A 22 5.97 0.64 -5.90
N ALA A 23 4.86 -0.08 -6.10
CA ALA A 23 4.26 -0.96 -5.09
C ALA A 23 5.06 -2.26 -4.92
N ASN A 24 6.36 -2.14 -4.66
CA ASN A 24 7.28 -3.26 -4.45
C ASN A 24 7.42 -3.61 -2.96
N GLU A 25 7.83 -4.84 -2.64
CA GLU A 25 8.06 -5.28 -1.25
C GLU A 25 9.03 -4.39 -0.46
N ASP A 26 10.06 -3.82 -1.11
CA ASP A 26 11.05 -2.98 -0.45
C ASP A 26 10.59 -1.54 -0.19
N ASN A 27 9.57 -1.10 -0.93
CA ASN A 27 9.10 0.29 -0.92
C ASN A 27 7.76 0.46 -0.18
N LEU A 28 6.90 -0.57 -0.22
CA LEU A 28 5.61 -0.58 0.44
C LEU A 28 5.42 -1.92 1.19
N PRO A 29 5.70 -1.99 2.50
CA PRO A 29 6.20 -0.93 3.37
C PRO A 29 7.67 -0.59 3.09
N ASN A 30 8.12 0.62 3.44
CA ASN A 30 9.52 1.00 3.25
C ASN A 30 10.42 0.14 4.14
N ALA A 31 11.31 -0.65 3.52
CA ALA A 31 12.14 -1.62 4.24
C ALA A 31 13.09 -0.99 5.26
N TRP A 32 13.58 0.22 5.02
CA TRP A 32 14.46 0.91 5.97
C TRP A 32 13.70 1.34 7.23
N VAL A 33 12.51 1.93 7.07
CA VAL A 33 11.66 2.32 8.21
C VAL A 33 11.18 1.09 8.97
N LEU A 34 10.77 0.03 8.26
CA LEU A 34 10.32 -1.21 8.89
C LEU A 34 11.42 -1.82 9.77
N ARG A 35 12.68 -1.81 9.31
CA ARG A 35 13.83 -2.29 10.10
C ARG A 35 14.03 -1.50 11.39
N GLN A 36 13.81 -0.18 11.37
CA GLN A 36 13.93 0.66 12.57
C GLN A 36 12.82 0.38 13.59
N LYS A 37 11.65 -0.03 13.12
CA LYS A 37 10.47 -0.27 13.97
C LYS A 37 10.35 -1.72 14.46
N ARG A 38 11.14 -2.63 13.91
CA ARG A 38 11.13 -4.07 14.23
C ARG A 38 11.52 -4.38 15.69
N GLU A 39 12.21 -3.47 16.37
CA GLU A 39 12.62 -3.68 17.76
C GLU A 39 11.42 -3.67 18.74
N ASP A 40 10.34 -2.98 18.39
CA ASP A 40 9.09 -2.94 19.15
C ASP A 40 7.94 -3.50 18.29
N PRO A 41 7.37 -4.67 18.65
CA PRO A 41 6.27 -5.27 17.91
C PRO A 41 5.04 -4.36 17.75
N ASP A 42 4.75 -3.51 18.73
CA ASP A 42 3.61 -2.61 18.68
C ASP A 42 3.86 -1.47 17.68
N GLU A 43 5.10 -0.94 17.62
CA GLU A 43 5.49 0.04 16.61
C GLU A 43 5.52 -0.54 15.19
N GLU A 44 6.04 -1.75 15.02
CA GLU A 44 6.04 -2.47 13.74
C GLU A 44 4.59 -2.66 13.25
N ALA A 45 3.70 -3.17 14.11
CA ALA A 45 2.30 -3.38 13.77
C ALA A 45 1.58 -2.07 13.44
N ALA A 46 1.80 -1.02 14.22
CA ALA A 46 1.22 0.31 13.96
C ALA A 46 1.65 0.85 12.59
N TYR A 47 2.94 0.77 12.27
CA TYR A 47 3.47 1.22 10.98
C TYR A 47 2.90 0.42 9.80
N LEU A 48 2.85 -0.91 9.91
CA LEU A 48 2.26 -1.76 8.88
C LEU A 48 0.77 -1.43 8.64
N ASN A 49 0.01 -1.19 9.71
CA ASN A 49 -1.39 -0.80 9.62
C ASN A 49 -1.57 0.58 8.97
N GLU A 50 -0.71 1.54 9.29
CA GLU A 50 -0.69 2.85 8.65
C GLU A 50 -0.44 2.74 7.14
N GLN A 51 0.57 1.98 6.73
CA GLN A 51 0.89 1.78 5.31
C GLN A 51 -0.25 1.07 4.56
N ARG A 52 -0.90 0.07 5.17
CA ARG A 52 -2.10 -0.58 4.61
C ARG A 52 -3.26 0.39 4.46
N SER A 53 -3.49 1.24 5.46
CA SER A 53 -4.55 2.26 5.42
C SER A 53 -4.28 3.28 4.31
N LEU A 54 -3.04 3.75 4.17
CA LEU A 54 -2.64 4.65 3.08
C LEU A 54 -2.87 4.03 1.71
N LEU A 55 -2.49 2.76 1.52
CA LEU A 55 -2.74 2.02 0.29
C LEU A 55 -4.24 1.90 0.00
N TYR A 56 -5.04 1.53 1.01
CA TYR A 56 -6.49 1.44 0.88
C TYR A 56 -7.13 2.78 0.51
N VAL A 57 -6.72 3.86 1.16
CA VAL A 57 -7.20 5.21 0.85
C VAL A 57 -6.82 5.57 -0.58
N ALA A 58 -5.57 5.36 -1.00
CA ALA A 58 -5.13 5.65 -2.37
C ALA A 58 -5.95 4.88 -3.42
N MET A 59 -6.19 3.58 -3.19
CA MET A 59 -7.01 2.74 -4.08
C MET A 59 -8.47 3.22 -4.15
N THR A 60 -9.06 3.60 -3.01
CA THR A 60 -10.46 4.05 -2.93
C THR A 60 -10.69 5.48 -3.41
N ARG A 61 -9.62 6.26 -3.69
CA ARG A 61 -9.76 7.57 -4.38
C ARG A 61 -10.00 7.44 -5.89
N ALA A 62 -9.84 6.26 -6.48
CA ALA A 62 -10.16 6.03 -7.88
C ALA A 62 -11.66 5.78 -8.06
N ARG A 63 -12.26 6.47 -9.03
CA ARG A 63 -13.67 6.25 -9.42
C ARG A 63 -13.85 5.10 -10.40
N GLU A 64 -12.96 4.99 -11.39
CA GLU A 64 -13.10 4.01 -12.47
C GLU A 64 -12.03 2.93 -12.39
N GLN A 65 -10.74 3.32 -12.32
CA GLN A 65 -9.63 2.37 -12.43
C GLN A 65 -8.45 2.73 -11.52
N VAL A 66 -7.81 1.69 -10.98
CA VAL A 66 -6.52 1.80 -10.28
C VAL A 66 -5.49 1.01 -11.08
N TYR A 67 -4.38 1.65 -11.41
CA TYR A 67 -3.20 1.01 -11.97
C TYR A 67 -2.14 0.89 -10.88
N ILE A 68 -1.65 -0.32 -10.65
CA ILE A 68 -0.58 -0.60 -9.70
C ILE A 68 0.62 -1.07 -10.50
N THR A 69 1.77 -0.42 -10.34
CA THR A 69 3.00 -0.79 -11.03
C THR A 69 4.11 -1.13 -10.04
N SER A 70 4.90 -2.15 -10.38
CA SER A 70 6.11 -2.57 -9.67
C SER A 70 7.23 -2.75 -10.70
N TYR A 71 8.47 -2.57 -10.27
CA TYR A 71 9.67 -2.92 -11.05
C TYR A 71 10.33 -4.21 -10.53
N GLY A 72 9.79 -4.80 -9.47
CA GLY A 72 10.23 -6.05 -8.85
C GLY A 72 9.06 -6.81 -8.20
N PRO A 73 9.32 -7.63 -7.16
CA PRO A 73 8.28 -8.33 -6.41
C PRO A 73 7.22 -7.35 -5.91
N LEU A 74 5.96 -7.64 -6.21
CA LEU A 74 4.84 -6.83 -5.78
C LEU A 74 4.71 -6.91 -4.25
N THR A 75 4.33 -5.79 -3.62
CA THR A 75 4.08 -5.75 -2.18
C THR A 75 3.17 -6.89 -1.70
N SER A 76 3.56 -7.51 -0.59
CA SER A 76 2.76 -8.52 0.10
C SER A 76 1.40 -8.01 0.57
N PHE A 77 1.18 -6.69 0.61
CA PHE A 77 -0.13 -6.11 0.90
C PHE A 77 -1.20 -6.42 -0.15
N LEU A 78 -0.79 -6.71 -1.39
CA LEU A 78 -1.69 -7.05 -2.50
C LEU A 78 -1.79 -8.55 -2.75
N MET A 79 -0.91 -9.34 -2.13
CA MET A 79 -1.00 -10.80 -2.20
C MET A 79 -2.20 -11.25 -1.39
N ARG A 80 -3.08 -12.04 -2.03
CA ARG A 80 -4.15 -12.74 -1.31
C ARG A 80 -3.47 -13.63 -0.29
N GLY A 81 -3.72 -13.41 1.01
CA GLY A 81 -3.23 -14.29 2.06
C GLY A 81 -3.59 -15.71 1.66
N GLU A 82 -2.59 -16.57 1.49
CA GLU A 82 -2.83 -17.98 1.25
C GLU A 82 -3.73 -18.45 2.38
N SER A 83 -4.97 -18.77 2.04
CA SER A 83 -5.86 -19.47 2.94
C SER A 83 -5.12 -20.73 3.34
N GLN A 84 -4.54 -20.73 4.54
CA GLN A 84 -4.11 -21.91 5.27
C GLN A 84 -5.24 -22.92 5.11
N GLY A 85 -5.04 -23.86 4.19
CA GLY A 85 -6.03 -24.88 3.88
C GLY A 85 -6.32 -25.64 5.15
N ASP A 86 -7.59 -25.60 5.54
CA ASP A 86 -8.27 -26.56 6.39
C ASP A 86 -7.90 -27.98 5.93
N GLY A 87 -6.84 -28.51 6.51
CA GLY A 87 -6.43 -29.90 6.39
C GLY A 87 -7.25 -30.74 7.35
N ARG A 88 -8.56 -30.83 7.12
CA ARG A 88 -9.34 -31.98 7.59
C ARG A 88 -8.76 -33.26 6.98
N LYS A 89 -8.03 -34.02 7.80
CA LYS A 89 -8.07 -35.48 7.80
C LYS A 89 -8.11 -35.96 9.23
#